data_AF-A0A1W9HPZ4-F1
#
_entry.id   AF-A0A1W9HPZ4-F1
#
_cell.length_a   1.000
_cell.length_b   1.000
_cell.length_c   1.000
_cell.angle_alpha   90.00
_cell.angle_beta   90.00
_cell.angle_gamma   90.00
#
_symmetry.space_group_name_H-M   'P 1'
#
loop_
_entity.id
_entity.type
_entity.pdbx_description
1 polymer ?
#
loop_
_entity_poly.entity_id
_entity_poly.type
_entity_poly.pdbx_seq_one_letter_code
_entity_poly.pdbx_strand_id
1 'polypeptide(L)'
;MLVMCLPSVALADREKADMCAVSLQADAKRIYEEVVPSVAASTNIKRIARRQAKLLARAGKIDSANAVASTLQARTCLRLARPGR
;
A
#
# COMPACT_ATOMS: atom_id res chain seq x y z
N MET A 1 -30.54 -20.00 10.80
CA MET A 1 -29.41 -19.06 10.92
C MET A 1 -28.33 -19.48 9.93
N LEU A 2 -28.22 -18.82 8.77
CA LEU A 2 -27.06 -18.98 7.89
C LEU A 2 -26.02 -17.96 8.34
N VAL A 3 -25.05 -18.39 9.15
CA VAL A 3 -23.88 -17.57 9.49
C VAL A 3 -23.01 -17.53 8.24
N MET A 4 -23.13 -16.44 7.50
CA MET A 4 -22.19 -16.05 6.45
C MET A 4 -20.81 -15.85 7.08
N CYS A 5 -19.93 -16.84 6.99
CA CYS A 5 -18.49 -16.65 7.18
C CYS A 5 -17.95 -15.82 6.01
N LEU A 6 -18.14 -14.50 6.04
CA LEU A 6 -17.40 -13.60 5.16
C LEU A 6 -15.94 -13.49 5.63
N PRO A 7 -14.99 -13.30 4.70
CA PRO A 7 -13.58 -13.63 4.89
C PRO A 7 -12.88 -12.59 5.77
N SER A 8 -12.67 -12.93 7.04
CA SER A 8 -11.81 -12.19 7.98
C SER A 8 -10.35 -12.07 7.51
N VAL A 9 -9.98 -12.78 6.44
CA VAL A 9 -8.61 -12.86 5.90
C VAL A 9 -8.13 -11.49 5.39
N ALA A 10 -9.03 -10.69 4.79
CA ALA A 10 -8.65 -9.39 4.21
C ALA A 10 -8.22 -8.34 5.25
N LEU A 11 -8.69 -8.47 6.50
CA LEU A 11 -8.35 -7.55 7.58
C LEU A 11 -6.98 -7.86 8.21
N ALA A 12 -6.66 -9.14 8.39
CA ALA A 12 -5.38 -9.56 8.99
C ALA A 12 -4.16 -9.21 8.11
N ASP A 13 -4.29 -9.37 6.80
CA ASP A 13 -3.25 -8.99 5.83
C ASP A 13 -3.04 -7.47 5.80
N ARG A 14 -4.11 -6.71 5.98
CA ARG A 14 -4.07 -5.25 6.07
C ARG A 14 -3.39 -4.76 7.34
N GLU A 15 -3.70 -5.38 8.48
CA GLU A 15 -3.09 -5.02 9.77
C GLU A 15 -1.56 -5.21 9.75
N LYS A 16 -1.08 -6.33 9.17
CA LYS A 16 0.37 -6.56 8.96
C LYS A 16 1.02 -5.50 8.07
N ALA A 17 0.30 -5.07 7.04
CA ALA A 17 0.78 -4.03 6.15
C ALA A 17 0.83 -2.66 6.82
N ASP A 18 -0.19 -2.34 7.63
CA ASP A 18 -0.28 -1.09 8.37
C ASP A 18 0.84 -1.02 9.42
N MET A 19 1.12 -2.12 10.12
CA MET A 19 2.28 -2.23 11.02
C MET A 19 3.62 -2.01 10.30
N CYS A 20 3.81 -2.59 9.12
CA CYS A 20 4.98 -2.32 8.30
C CYS A 20 5.06 -0.83 7.91
N ALA A 21 3.91 -0.21 7.63
CA ALA A 21 3.84 1.18 7.21
C ALA A 21 4.19 2.18 8.33
N VAL A 22 4.12 1.79 9.60
CA VAL A 22 4.53 2.63 10.75
C VAL A 22 6.00 3.03 10.65
N SER A 23 6.87 2.13 10.20
CA SER A 23 8.32 2.37 10.09
C SER A 23 8.73 3.06 8.78
N LEU A 24 7.78 3.41 7.92
CA LEU A 24 8.06 4.08 6.65
C LEU A 24 8.40 5.55 6.86
N GLN A 25 9.31 6.05 6.03
CA GLN A 25 9.54 7.49 5.90
C GLN A 25 8.28 8.19 5.37
N ALA A 26 8.14 9.48 5.67
CA ALA A 26 6.92 10.26 5.39
C ALA A 26 6.38 10.08 3.96
N ASP A 27 7.25 10.22 2.95
CA ASP A 27 6.87 10.05 1.54
C ASP A 27 6.40 8.63 1.21
N ALA A 28 7.08 7.62 1.76
CA ALA A 28 6.72 6.22 1.56
C ALA A 28 5.40 5.88 2.24
N LYS A 29 5.19 6.39 3.46
CA LYS A 29 3.93 6.28 4.19
C LYS A 29 2.79 6.92 3.41
N ARG A 30 3.02 8.08 2.79
CA ARG A 30 2.00 8.74 1.97
C ARG A 30 1.61 7.93 0.74
N ILE A 31 2.60 7.35 0.05
CA ILE A 31 2.32 6.43 -1.05
C ILE A 31 1.54 5.21 -0.55
N TYR A 32 1.90 4.66 0.61
CA TYR A 32 1.19 3.53 1.20
C TYR A 32 -0.28 3.85 1.49
N GLU A 33 -0.56 4.94 2.21
CA GLU A 33 -1.92 5.37 2.61
C GLU A 33 -2.86 5.53 1.42
N GLU A 34 -2.36 6.11 0.33
CA GLU A 34 -3.13 6.33 -0.90
C GLU A 34 -3.36 5.03 -1.70
N VAL A 35 -2.48 4.05 -1.55
CA VAL A 35 -2.46 2.84 -2.39
C VAL A 35 -3.12 1.65 -1.71
N VAL A 36 -2.95 1.49 -0.39
CA VAL A 36 -3.48 0.37 0.40
C VAL A 36 -4.99 0.14 0.20
N PRO A 37 -5.89 1.15 0.12
CA PRO A 37 -7.31 0.89 -0.10
C PRO A 37 -7.62 0.28 -1.49
N SER A 38 -6.70 0.41 -2.45
CA SER A 38 -6.82 -0.14 -3.81
C SER A 38 -6.12 -1.50 -3.99
N VAL A 39 -5.51 -2.05 -2.93
CA VAL A 39 -4.85 -3.36 -2.99
C VAL A 39 -5.89 -4.46 -2.87
N ALA A 40 -5.99 -5.27 -3.92
CA ALA A 40 -6.81 -6.47 -4.00
C ALA A 40 -5.94 -7.65 -4.47
N ALA A 41 -6.51 -8.85 -4.43
CA ALA A 41 -5.80 -10.09 -4.78
C ALA A 41 -5.15 -10.05 -6.18
N SER A 42 -5.73 -9.34 -7.15
CA SER A 42 -5.18 -9.23 -8.53
C SER A 42 -4.44 -7.91 -8.80
N THR A 43 -4.25 -7.07 -7.79
CA THR A 43 -3.68 -5.73 -7.97
C THR A 43 -2.19 -5.79 -8.33
N ASN A 44 -1.81 -5.10 -9.41
CA ASN A 44 -0.42 -4.89 -9.75
C ASN A 44 0.19 -3.77 -8.88
N ILE A 45 0.62 -4.14 -7.67
CA ILE A 45 1.17 -3.23 -6.66
C ILE A 45 2.30 -2.34 -7.22
N LYS A 46 3.19 -2.90 -8.05
CA LYS A 46 4.28 -2.14 -8.68
C LYS A 46 3.75 -1.02 -9.57
N ARG A 47 2.74 -1.31 -10.39
CA ARG A 47 2.14 -0.35 -11.30
C ARG A 47 1.40 0.74 -10.53
N ILE A 48 0.55 0.37 -9.58
CA ILE A 48 -0.29 1.36 -8.88
C ILE A 48 0.53 2.25 -7.94
N ALA A 49 1.52 1.70 -7.22
CA ALA A 49 2.39 2.48 -6.36
C ALA A 49 3.25 3.48 -7.16
N ARG A 50 3.78 3.07 -8.32
CA ARG A 50 4.51 3.97 -9.21
C ARG A 50 3.63 5.08 -9.78
N ARG A 51 2.40 4.75 -10.18
CA ARG A 51 1.44 5.74 -10.67
C ARG A 51 1.13 6.76 -9.58
N GLN A 52 0.83 6.29 -8.37
CA GLN A 52 0.50 7.17 -7.25
C GLN A 52 1.68 8.04 -6.83
N ALA A 53 2.89 7.47 -6.72
CA ALA A 53 4.09 8.25 -6.42
C ALA A 53 4.34 9.36 -7.46
N LYS A 54 4.13 9.09 -8.76
CA LYS A 54 4.22 10.13 -9.80
C LYS A 54 3.18 11.23 -9.62
N LEU A 55 1.95 10.89 -9.25
CA LEU A 55 0.88 11.87 -9.00
C LEU A 55 1.21 12.72 -7.77
N LEU A 56 1.65 12.09 -6.68
CA LEU A 56 2.05 12.79 -5.46
C LEU A 56 3.25 13.72 -5.69
N ALA A 57 4.27 13.26 -6.43
CA ALA A 57 5.44 14.06 -6.76
C ALA A 57 5.07 15.27 -7.62
N ARG A 58 4.23 15.06 -8.65
CA ARG A 58 3.70 16.16 -9.48
C ARG A 58 2.84 17.14 -8.69
N ALA A 59 2.13 16.67 -7.67
CA ALA A 59 1.34 17.50 -6.77
C ALA A 59 2.18 18.15 -5.66
N GLY A 60 3.50 17.94 -5.61
CA GLY A 60 4.38 18.46 -4.56
C GLY A 60 4.14 17.83 -3.19
N LYS A 61 3.46 16.69 -3.10
CA LYS A 61 3.13 15.99 -1.84
C LYS A 61 4.22 15.04 -1.36
N ILE A 62 5.15 14.67 -2.24
CA ILE A 62 6.37 13.93 -1.91
C ILE A 62 7.52 14.52 -2.70
N ASP A 63 8.75 14.31 -2.23
CA ASP A 63 9.92 14.73 -2.98
C ASP A 63 10.12 13.82 -4.21
N SER A 64 10.27 14.43 -5.38
CA SER A 64 10.57 13.70 -6.63
C SER A 64 11.91 12.97 -6.58
N ALA A 65 12.89 13.49 -5.84
CA ALA A 65 14.19 12.86 -5.64
C ALA A 65 14.05 11.56 -4.83
N ASN A 66 13.17 11.54 -3.84
CA ASN A 66 12.94 10.39 -2.97
C ASN A 66 11.84 9.45 -3.50
N ALA A 67 11.04 9.88 -4.47
CA ALA A 67 9.86 9.15 -4.96
C ALA A 67 10.17 7.68 -5.33
N VAL A 68 11.33 7.39 -5.93
CA VAL A 68 11.71 6.01 -6.29
C VAL A 68 11.97 5.16 -5.05
N ALA A 69 12.80 5.66 -4.12
CA ALA A 69 13.12 4.97 -2.88
C ALA A 69 11.87 4.79 -2.01
N SER A 70 11.07 5.85 -1.87
CA SER A 70 9.81 5.84 -1.13
C SER A 70 8.79 4.86 -1.72
N THR A 71 8.70 4.78 -3.06
CA THR A 71 7.87 3.78 -3.74
C THR A 71 8.35 2.36 -3.46
N LEU A 72 9.65 2.11 -3.41
CA LEU A 72 10.20 0.77 -3.11
C LEU A 72 9.86 0.34 -1.69
N GLN A 73 10.05 1.24 -0.71
CA GLN A 73 9.70 0.97 0.68
C GLN A 73 8.19 0.71 0.83
N ALA A 74 7.34 1.60 0.29
CA ALA A 74 5.89 1.44 0.34
C ALA A 74 5.42 0.12 -0.29
N ARG A 75 5.99 -0.27 -1.43
CA ARG A 75 5.67 -1.54 -2.11
C ARG A 75 5.98 -2.77 -1.26
N THR A 76 6.93 -2.71 -0.34
CA THR A 76 7.22 -3.82 0.57
C THR A 76 6.08 -4.04 1.55
N CYS A 77 5.55 -2.96 2.13
CA CYS A 77 4.38 -3.05 3.02
C CYS A 77 3.08 -3.37 2.27
N LEU A 78 2.85 -2.75 1.10
CA LEU A 78 1.66 -3.02 0.26
C LEU A 78 1.56 -4.49 -0.19
N ARG A 79 2.68 -5.20 -0.28
CA ARG A 79 2.72 -6.64 -0.59
C ARG A 79 2.13 -7.50 0.52
N LEU A 80 2.15 -7.02 1.76
CA LEU A 80 1.53 -7.67 2.91
C LEU A 80 0.01 -7.45 2.90
N ALA A 81 -0.45 -6.29 2.39
CA ALA A 81 -1.89 -5.96 2.30
C ALA A 81 -2.64 -6.77 1.22
N ARG A 82 -1.98 -7.69 0.51
CA ARG A 82 -2.59 -8.46 -0.57
C ARG A 82 -3.30 -9.68 0.02
N PRO A 83 -4.64 -9.75 -0.04
CA PRO A 83 -5.37 -10.87 0.52
C PRO A 83 -5.10 -12.16 -0.27
N GLY A 84 -4.94 -13.28 0.45
CA GLY A 84 -4.90 -14.64 -0.12
C GLY A 84 -3.53 -15.07 -0.67
N ARG A 85 -2.45 -14.86 0.09
CA ARG A 85 -1.22 -15.65 -0.11
C ARG A 85 -1.26 -16.98 0.61
#